data_AF-A0AAW2WX22-F1
#
_entry.id   AF-A0AAW2WX22-F1
#
_cell.length_a   1.000
_cell.length_b   1.000
_cell.length_c   1.000
_cell.angle_alpha   90.00
_cell.angle_beta   90.00
_cell.angle_gamma   90.00
#
_symmetry.space_group_name_H-M   'P 1'
#
loop_
_entity.id
_entity.type
_entity.pdbx_description
1 polymer ?
#
loop_
_entity_poly.entity_id
_entity_poly.type
_entity_poly.pdbx_seq_one_letter_code
_entity_poly.pdbx_strand_id
1 'polypeptide(L)'
;MLASLVALKSAGVEGVMVDAWWGLVEKDGPLKYNWEGYAELIKMVEKLGLKLQVVMSFHQCGGNVGDSCSIPLPPWVLEEISKNPDLVYTDRSGRRNPEYISLGCDSLPVLRGRTPIQVYSDYMRSFRERFKDYLGDVVVEIQVGMGPCGELRYPSYPESNGTWRFPGIGEFQCYDKYMRASLAAAAKAIGKDDWGRGGPHDAGQYNQFPENTGFFGRDGTWNGEYGQFFLKWYSEKLLDHGEKILATAEEYFKELEPNYLEKWQEFIGITKQDPMQQN
;
A
#
# COMPACT_ATOMS: atom_id res chain seq x y z
N MET A 1 -5.84 25.79 -10.90
CA MET A 1 -4.56 25.17 -10.50
C MET A 1 -3.41 26.17 -10.54
N LEU A 2 -3.04 26.76 -11.70
CA LEU A 2 -1.90 27.70 -11.78
C LEU A 2 -1.97 28.87 -10.78
N ALA A 3 -3.12 29.54 -10.66
CA ALA A 3 -3.29 30.64 -9.70
C ALA A 3 -3.03 30.20 -8.24
N SER A 4 -3.45 28.99 -7.88
CA SER A 4 -3.20 28.41 -6.55
C SER A 4 -1.72 28.14 -6.32
N LEU A 5 -1.01 27.58 -7.31
CA LEU A 5 0.43 27.35 -7.22
C LEU A 5 1.23 28.66 -7.11
N VAL A 6 0.83 29.70 -7.84
CA VAL A 6 1.42 31.05 -7.73
C VAL A 6 1.24 31.62 -6.33
N ALA A 7 0.06 31.44 -5.73
CA ALA A 7 -0.21 31.88 -4.36
C ALA A 7 0.67 31.13 -3.35
N LEU A 8 0.80 29.80 -3.47
CA LEU A 8 1.68 29.00 -2.62
C LEU A 8 3.15 29.45 -2.72
N LYS A 9 3.65 29.66 -3.95
CA LYS A 9 5.01 30.16 -4.15
C LYS A 9 5.21 31.54 -3.51
N SER A 10 4.23 32.43 -3.65
CA SER A 10 4.27 33.77 -3.06
C SER A 10 4.25 33.74 -1.52
N ALA A 11 3.67 32.69 -0.93
CA ALA A 11 3.67 32.45 0.52
C ALA A 11 4.98 31.80 1.02
N GLY A 12 5.95 31.52 0.15
CA GLY A 12 7.25 30.94 0.54
C GLY A 12 7.26 29.42 0.65
N VAL A 13 6.24 28.72 0.12
CA VAL A 13 6.22 27.25 0.07
C VAL A 13 7.34 26.72 -0.83
N GLU A 14 8.03 25.67 -0.38
CA GLU A 14 9.15 25.04 -1.09
C GLU A 14 8.69 24.15 -2.25
N GLY A 15 7.63 23.38 -2.04
CA GLY A 15 7.12 22.44 -3.02
C GLY A 15 5.69 21.97 -2.72
N VAL A 16 5.19 21.12 -3.59
CA VAL A 16 3.87 20.49 -3.45
C VAL A 16 3.99 18.98 -3.62
N MET A 17 2.96 18.28 -3.19
CA MET A 17 2.84 16.82 -3.32
C MET A 17 1.65 16.48 -4.20
N VAL A 18 1.77 15.44 -5.01
CA VAL A 18 0.68 14.97 -5.88
C VAL A 18 0.64 13.46 -6.01
N ASP A 19 -0.56 12.90 -5.98
CA ASP A 19 -0.84 11.52 -6.33
C ASP A 19 -0.77 11.29 -7.85
N ALA A 20 0.12 10.41 -8.29
CA ALA A 20 0.13 9.80 -9.61
C ALA A 20 -0.81 8.59 -9.61
N TRP A 21 -2.09 8.83 -9.91
CA TRP A 21 -3.14 7.83 -9.84
C TRP A 21 -2.99 6.78 -10.94
N TRP A 22 -2.81 5.53 -10.53
CA TRP A 22 -2.74 4.39 -11.45
C TRP A 22 -3.97 4.32 -12.36
N GLY A 23 -5.16 4.51 -11.79
CA GLY A 23 -6.45 4.48 -12.50
C GLY A 23 -6.64 5.56 -13.56
N LEU A 24 -5.89 6.66 -13.51
CA LEU A 24 -5.92 7.69 -14.56
C LEU A 24 -4.89 7.42 -15.66
N VAL A 25 -3.69 7.02 -15.25
CA VAL A 25 -2.54 6.93 -16.15
C VAL A 25 -2.58 5.67 -17.01
N GLU A 26 -2.94 4.50 -16.45
CA GLU A 26 -3.01 3.23 -17.20
C GLU A 26 -4.47 2.84 -17.51
N LYS A 27 -5.34 3.83 -17.71
CA LYS A 27 -6.80 3.63 -17.86
C LYS A 27 -7.19 2.86 -19.13
N ASP A 28 -6.47 3.08 -20.23
CA ASP A 28 -6.84 2.61 -21.58
C ASP A 28 -6.40 1.16 -21.86
N GLY A 29 -5.75 0.52 -20.87
CA GLY A 29 -5.36 -0.88 -20.88
C GLY A 29 -3.92 -1.11 -20.44
N PRO A 30 -3.52 -2.39 -20.31
CA PRO A 30 -2.15 -2.77 -19.92
C PRO A 30 -1.09 -2.07 -20.76
N LEU A 31 -0.08 -1.50 -20.09
CA LEU A 31 1.08 -0.82 -20.68
C LEU A 31 0.75 0.44 -21.50
N LYS A 32 -0.49 0.94 -21.45
CA LYS A 32 -0.90 2.17 -22.14
C LYS A 32 -0.93 3.33 -21.15
N TYR A 33 0.23 3.94 -20.95
CA TYR A 33 0.41 5.02 -20.00
C TYR A 33 0.15 6.40 -20.64
N ASN A 34 -0.78 7.16 -20.08
CA ASN A 34 -1.03 8.55 -20.44
C ASN A 34 -0.60 9.48 -19.29
N TRP A 35 0.56 10.12 -19.48
CA TRP A 35 1.17 11.02 -18.51
C TRP A 35 0.91 12.50 -18.78
N GLU A 36 0.11 12.86 -19.79
CA GLU A 36 0.07 14.24 -20.29
C GLU A 36 -0.48 15.24 -19.27
N GLY A 37 -1.50 14.87 -18.49
CA GLY A 37 -1.98 15.71 -17.39
C GLY A 37 -0.91 15.98 -16.32
N TYR A 38 -0.11 14.97 -15.98
CA TYR A 38 1.01 15.11 -15.04
C TYR A 38 2.17 15.90 -15.66
N ALA A 39 2.41 15.77 -16.97
CA ALA A 39 3.43 16.55 -17.65
C ALA A 39 3.11 18.05 -17.69
N GLU A 40 1.84 18.42 -17.86
CA GLU A 40 1.41 19.82 -17.73
C GLU A 40 1.60 20.33 -16.30
N LEU A 41 1.26 19.51 -15.29
CA LEU A 41 1.47 19.85 -13.88
C LEU A 41 2.94 20.09 -13.56
N ILE A 42 3.82 19.14 -13.90
CA ILE A 42 5.26 19.23 -13.64
C ILE A 42 5.86 20.48 -14.30
N LYS A 43 5.47 20.79 -15.55
CA LYS A 43 5.90 22.02 -16.23
C LYS A 43 5.42 23.29 -15.51
N MET A 44 4.22 23.29 -14.93
CA MET A 44 3.76 24.44 -14.13
C MET A 44 4.59 24.59 -12.85
N VAL A 45 4.87 23.48 -12.16
CA VAL A 45 5.68 23.45 -10.94
C VAL A 45 7.10 23.93 -11.20
N GLU A 46 7.74 23.42 -12.26
CA GLU A 46 9.07 23.85 -12.73
C GLU A 46 9.13 25.35 -13.01
N LYS A 47 8.18 25.88 -13.80
CA LYS A 47 8.14 27.31 -14.17
C LYS A 47 8.02 28.24 -12.96
N LEU A 48 7.44 27.77 -11.87
CA LEU A 48 7.28 28.53 -10.63
C LEU A 48 8.46 28.32 -9.67
N GLY A 49 9.43 27.47 -10.01
CA GLY A 49 10.55 27.12 -9.15
C GLY A 49 10.10 26.47 -7.84
N LEU A 50 9.06 25.62 -7.91
CA LEU A 50 8.58 24.78 -6.82
C LEU A 50 9.18 23.38 -6.97
N LYS A 51 9.35 22.67 -5.86
CA LYS A 51 9.68 21.24 -5.86
C LYS A 51 8.41 20.38 -5.89
N LEU A 52 8.53 19.13 -6.31
CA LEU A 52 7.44 18.18 -6.41
C LEU A 52 7.80 16.86 -5.72
N GLN A 53 6.92 16.42 -4.83
CA GLN A 53 6.87 15.05 -4.35
C GLN A 53 5.76 14.32 -5.11
N VAL A 54 6.04 13.12 -5.62
CA VAL A 54 5.06 12.33 -6.38
C VAL A 54 4.79 11.02 -5.66
N VAL A 55 3.51 10.71 -5.43
CA VAL A 55 3.08 9.41 -4.91
C VAL A 55 2.73 8.47 -6.05
N MET A 56 3.32 7.29 -6.09
CA MET A 56 2.89 6.21 -6.99
C MET A 56 1.63 5.57 -6.42
N SER A 57 0.47 6.14 -6.76
CA SER A 57 -0.81 5.85 -6.12
C SER A 57 -1.48 4.65 -6.79
N PHE A 58 -1.06 3.45 -6.37
CA PHE A 58 -1.61 2.15 -6.80
C PHE A 58 -2.92 1.77 -6.10
N HIS A 59 -3.61 2.74 -5.50
CA HIS A 59 -4.85 2.59 -4.75
C HIS A 59 -5.94 3.52 -5.32
N GLN A 60 -7.18 3.31 -4.90
CA GLN A 60 -8.31 4.17 -5.24
C GLN A 60 -8.33 5.48 -4.42
N CYS A 61 -8.58 6.64 -5.05
CA CYS A 61 -9.08 7.84 -4.35
C CYS A 61 -10.57 7.66 -4.09
N GLY A 62 -11.04 7.90 -2.87
CA GLY A 62 -12.47 7.85 -2.55
C GLY A 62 -12.85 6.65 -1.69
N GLY A 63 -13.60 6.90 -0.62
CA GLY A 63 -14.09 5.87 0.31
C GLY A 63 -13.68 6.10 1.76
N ASN A 64 -12.81 7.09 2.01
CA ASN A 64 -12.33 7.51 3.32
C ASN A 64 -12.74 8.95 3.66
N VAL A 65 -12.58 9.34 4.93
CA VAL A 65 -12.92 10.69 5.39
C VAL A 65 -12.03 11.73 4.71
N GLY A 66 -12.66 12.70 4.05
CA GLY A 66 -11.97 13.80 3.37
C GLY A 66 -11.86 13.64 1.85
N ASP A 67 -12.24 12.49 1.29
CA ASP A 67 -12.19 12.29 -0.15
C ASP A 67 -13.31 13.04 -0.89
N SER A 68 -12.94 14.07 -1.66
CA SER A 68 -13.86 14.73 -2.61
C SER A 68 -13.73 14.21 -4.05
N CYS A 69 -12.74 13.35 -4.34
CA CYS A 69 -12.59 12.65 -5.61
C CYS A 69 -12.96 11.16 -5.50
N SER A 70 -13.37 10.58 -6.63
CA SER A 70 -13.45 9.13 -6.79
C SER A 70 -12.64 8.73 -8.02
N ILE A 71 -11.47 8.15 -7.79
CA ILE A 71 -10.57 7.64 -8.82
C ILE A 71 -10.32 6.18 -8.50
N PRO A 72 -11.02 5.22 -9.16
CA PRO A 72 -10.83 3.81 -8.89
C PRO A 72 -9.50 3.30 -9.46
N LEU A 73 -9.17 2.03 -9.19
CA LEU A 73 -8.14 1.30 -9.95
C LEU A 73 -8.47 1.28 -11.46
N PRO A 74 -7.50 1.00 -12.36
CA PRO A 74 -7.77 1.01 -13.79
C PRO A 74 -8.95 0.10 -14.18
N PRO A 75 -9.81 0.50 -15.14
CA PRO A 75 -10.97 -0.30 -15.54
C PRO A 75 -10.64 -1.75 -15.92
N TRP A 76 -9.52 -1.97 -16.60
CA TRP A 76 -9.08 -3.31 -16.98
C TRP A 76 -8.68 -4.20 -15.79
N VAL A 77 -8.29 -3.60 -14.66
CA VAL A 77 -8.01 -4.30 -13.39
C VAL A 77 -9.32 -4.65 -12.69
N LEU A 78 -10.27 -3.70 -12.67
CA LEU A 78 -11.61 -3.93 -12.13
C LEU A 78 -12.33 -5.08 -12.86
N GLU A 79 -12.11 -5.23 -14.16
CA GLU A 79 -12.58 -6.39 -14.93
C GLU A 79 -11.98 -7.72 -14.44
N GLU A 80 -10.68 -7.76 -14.11
CA GLU A 80 -10.05 -8.96 -13.55
C GLU A 80 -10.56 -9.25 -12.13
N ILE A 81 -10.77 -8.22 -11.31
CA ILE A 81 -11.39 -8.34 -9.98
C ILE A 81 -12.82 -8.88 -10.09
N SER A 82 -13.60 -8.43 -11.08
CA SER A 82 -14.96 -8.93 -11.32
C SER A 82 -14.96 -10.43 -11.69
N LYS A 83 -13.99 -10.88 -12.50
CA LYS A 83 -13.83 -12.31 -12.83
C LYS A 83 -13.31 -13.13 -11.65
N ASN A 84 -12.52 -12.51 -10.77
CA ASN A 84 -11.88 -13.16 -9.64
C ASN A 84 -11.89 -12.24 -8.41
N PRO A 85 -12.94 -12.28 -7.58
CA PRO A 85 -13.08 -11.40 -6.42
C PRO A 85 -12.02 -11.61 -5.33
N ASP A 86 -11.27 -12.71 -5.37
CA ASP A 86 -10.15 -12.98 -4.45
C ASP A 86 -8.88 -12.17 -4.79
N LEU A 87 -8.88 -11.33 -5.82
CA LEU A 87 -7.77 -10.42 -6.11
C LEU A 87 -7.63 -9.28 -5.12
N VAL A 88 -8.63 -9.06 -4.27
CA VAL A 88 -8.66 -7.93 -3.34
C VAL A 88 -8.78 -8.40 -1.89
N TYR A 89 -8.39 -7.54 -0.96
CA TYR A 89 -8.45 -7.86 0.46
C TYR A 89 -9.86 -8.24 0.89
N THR A 90 -9.94 -9.21 1.79
CA THR A 90 -11.19 -9.84 2.18
C THR A 90 -11.21 -10.10 3.67
N ASP A 91 -12.31 -9.71 4.31
CA ASP A 91 -12.53 -9.96 5.73
C ASP A 91 -13.17 -11.33 5.99
N ARG A 92 -13.34 -11.67 7.27
CA ARG A 92 -13.88 -12.97 7.68
C ARG A 92 -15.29 -13.23 7.16
N SER A 93 -16.10 -12.18 7.02
CA SER A 93 -17.46 -12.25 6.50
C SER A 93 -17.53 -12.33 4.97
N GLY A 94 -16.38 -12.30 4.28
CA GLY A 94 -16.28 -12.35 2.84
C GLY A 94 -16.51 -11.01 2.15
N ARG A 95 -16.55 -9.90 2.90
CA ARG A 95 -16.59 -8.56 2.30
C ARG A 95 -15.26 -8.28 1.61
N ARG A 96 -15.35 -7.69 0.42
CA ARG A 96 -14.23 -7.41 -0.47
C ARG A 96 -13.94 -5.91 -0.45
N ASN A 97 -12.67 -5.54 -0.32
CA ASN A 97 -12.24 -4.14 -0.42
C ASN A 97 -11.52 -3.91 -1.75
N PRO A 98 -12.15 -3.27 -2.77
CA PRO A 98 -11.59 -3.09 -4.10
C PRO A 98 -10.57 -1.94 -4.22
N GLU A 99 -10.21 -1.27 -3.12
CA GLU A 99 -9.31 -0.11 -3.11
C GLU A 99 -7.88 -0.47 -3.54
N TYR A 100 -7.45 -1.71 -3.30
CA TYR A 100 -6.10 -2.20 -3.57
C TYR A 100 -6.09 -3.71 -3.85
N ILE A 101 -5.09 -4.20 -4.60
CA ILE A 101 -4.90 -5.62 -4.88
C ILE A 101 -4.29 -6.32 -3.66
N SER A 102 -4.86 -7.45 -3.22
CA SER A 102 -4.34 -8.18 -2.06
C SER A 102 -2.89 -8.61 -2.30
N LEU A 103 -2.01 -8.40 -1.31
CA LEU A 103 -0.61 -8.83 -1.36
C LEU A 103 -0.45 -10.35 -1.54
N GLY A 104 -1.51 -11.14 -1.29
CA GLY A 104 -1.53 -12.57 -1.62
C GLY A 104 -1.32 -12.83 -3.11
N CYS A 105 -1.55 -11.83 -3.97
CA CYS A 105 -1.40 -11.91 -5.41
C CYS A 105 -0.03 -11.48 -5.93
N ASP A 106 0.84 -10.88 -5.12
CA ASP A 106 2.06 -10.17 -5.54
C ASP A 106 2.90 -10.88 -6.60
N SER A 107 3.03 -12.21 -6.49
CA SER A 107 3.89 -13.03 -7.34
C SER A 107 3.11 -13.92 -8.31
N LEU A 108 1.81 -13.69 -8.48
CA LEU A 108 0.93 -14.49 -9.34
C LEU A 108 0.50 -13.70 -10.58
N PRO A 109 0.56 -14.28 -11.80
CA PRO A 109 0.30 -13.56 -13.04
C PRO A 109 -1.20 -13.35 -13.32
N VAL A 110 -1.88 -12.70 -12.38
CA VAL A 110 -3.35 -12.58 -12.33
C VAL A 110 -3.88 -11.32 -13.03
N LEU A 111 -3.01 -10.41 -13.47
CA LEU A 111 -3.37 -9.17 -14.14
C LEU A 111 -3.03 -9.25 -15.63
N ARG A 112 -3.87 -9.99 -16.37
CA ARG A 112 -3.71 -10.25 -17.83
C ARG A 112 -2.31 -10.80 -18.18
N GLY A 113 -1.83 -11.77 -17.38
CA GLY A 113 -0.54 -12.43 -17.57
C GLY A 113 0.64 -11.78 -16.85
N ARG A 114 0.45 -10.62 -16.20
CA ARG A 114 1.44 -9.96 -15.33
C ARG A 114 1.09 -10.15 -13.86
N THR A 115 2.13 -10.15 -13.02
CA THR A 115 1.98 -10.07 -11.56
C THR A 115 1.71 -8.63 -11.12
N PRO A 116 1.06 -8.39 -9.96
CA PRO A 116 0.94 -7.04 -9.39
C PRO A 116 2.29 -6.32 -9.28
N ILE A 117 3.33 -7.00 -8.79
CA ILE A 117 4.68 -6.41 -8.69
C ILE A 117 5.21 -5.98 -10.07
N GLN A 118 5.02 -6.79 -11.12
CA GLN A 118 5.40 -6.40 -12.48
C GLN A 118 4.59 -5.19 -12.99
N VAL A 119 3.30 -5.11 -12.67
CA VAL A 119 2.47 -3.96 -13.06
C VAL A 119 2.97 -2.68 -12.38
N TYR A 120 3.26 -2.73 -11.09
CA TYR A 120 3.84 -1.59 -10.34
C TYR A 120 5.22 -1.21 -10.88
N SER A 121 6.05 -2.22 -11.18
CA SER A 121 7.37 -2.06 -11.82
C SER A 121 7.26 -1.31 -13.16
N ASP A 122 6.40 -1.80 -14.06
CA ASP A 122 6.25 -1.22 -15.40
C ASP A 122 5.72 0.23 -15.32
N TYR A 123 4.82 0.51 -14.36
CA TYR A 123 4.30 1.85 -14.11
C TYR A 123 5.41 2.81 -13.66
N MET A 124 6.20 2.42 -12.65
CA MET A 124 7.34 3.20 -12.16
C MET A 124 8.40 3.42 -13.24
N ARG A 125 8.70 2.39 -14.04
CA ARG A 125 9.57 2.50 -15.22
C ARG A 125 9.05 3.55 -16.19
N SER A 126 7.77 3.48 -16.55
CA SER A 126 7.16 4.43 -17.49
C SER A 126 7.20 5.87 -16.96
N PHE A 127 6.94 6.05 -15.66
CA PHE A 127 7.07 7.36 -15.01
C PHE A 127 8.52 7.89 -15.12
N ARG A 128 9.51 7.06 -14.75
CA ARG A 128 10.93 7.41 -14.86
C ARG A 128 11.29 7.82 -16.28
N GLU A 129 10.93 7.01 -17.27
CA GLU A 129 11.24 7.28 -18.68
C GLU A 129 10.62 8.60 -19.16
N ARG A 130 9.38 8.88 -18.75
CA ARG A 130 8.65 10.09 -19.16
C ARG A 130 9.19 11.37 -18.54
N PHE A 131 9.68 11.29 -17.30
CA PHE A 131 10.03 12.44 -16.47
C PHE A 131 11.50 12.49 -16.05
N LYS A 132 12.37 11.65 -16.63
CA LYS A 132 13.80 11.56 -16.29
C LYS A 132 14.51 12.92 -16.19
N ASP A 133 14.17 13.87 -17.07
CA ASP A 133 14.81 15.19 -17.13
C ASP A 133 14.36 16.12 -15.98
N TYR A 134 13.30 15.74 -15.25
CA TYR A 134 12.77 16.47 -14.10
C TYR A 134 13.16 15.82 -12.76
N LEU A 135 13.64 14.56 -12.76
CA LEU A 135 13.96 13.85 -11.51
C LEU A 135 15.25 14.41 -10.90
N GLY A 136 15.28 14.55 -9.57
CA GLY A 136 16.40 15.13 -8.82
C GLY A 136 16.40 16.66 -8.79
N ASP A 137 15.81 17.32 -9.80
CA ASP A 137 15.61 18.76 -9.79
C ASP A 137 14.17 19.13 -9.39
N VAL A 138 13.20 18.98 -10.28
CA VAL A 138 11.81 19.36 -9.99
C VAL A 138 11.13 18.30 -9.13
N VAL A 139 11.23 17.03 -9.52
CA VAL A 139 10.72 15.89 -8.76
C VAL A 139 11.80 15.42 -7.81
N VAL A 140 11.65 15.74 -6.54
CA VAL A 140 12.67 15.53 -5.49
C VAL A 140 12.41 14.31 -4.62
N GLU A 141 11.19 13.76 -4.67
CA GLU A 141 10.80 12.61 -3.89
C GLU A 141 9.76 11.76 -4.62
N ILE A 142 9.93 10.44 -4.53
CA ILE A 142 8.95 9.46 -4.96
C ILE A 142 8.49 8.69 -3.73
N GLN A 143 7.23 8.84 -3.36
CA GLN A 143 6.58 7.98 -2.37
C GLN A 143 5.90 6.83 -3.10
N VAL A 144 6.09 5.59 -2.64
CA VAL A 144 5.52 4.41 -3.31
C VAL A 144 4.34 3.90 -2.51
N GLY A 145 3.14 3.89 -3.10
CA GLY A 145 1.94 3.39 -2.44
C GLY A 145 1.96 1.87 -2.30
N MET A 146 1.71 1.33 -1.11
CA MET A 146 1.81 -0.12 -0.82
C MET A 146 0.55 -0.72 -0.21
N GLY A 147 -0.59 -0.08 -0.44
CA GLY A 147 -1.85 -0.50 0.15
C GLY A 147 -2.94 0.57 0.07
N PRO A 148 -4.05 0.38 0.81
CA PRO A 148 -5.12 1.36 0.93
C PRO A 148 -4.58 2.72 1.41
N CYS A 149 -5.11 3.81 0.86
CA CYS A 149 -4.59 5.17 1.02
C CYS A 149 -3.09 5.35 0.68
N GLY A 150 -2.48 4.40 -0.04
CA GLY A 150 -1.05 4.39 -0.31
C GLY A 150 -0.19 3.91 0.86
N GLU A 151 -0.78 3.51 1.97
CA GLU A 151 -0.07 3.13 3.19
C GLU A 151 0.29 1.64 3.18
N LEU A 152 1.45 1.28 3.74
CA LEU A 152 1.82 -0.12 3.95
C LEU A 152 1.01 -0.70 5.12
N ARG A 153 -0.22 -1.13 4.82
CA ARG A 153 -1.12 -1.76 5.78
C ARG A 153 -2.21 -2.58 5.10
N TYR A 154 -2.96 -3.29 5.93
CA TYR A 154 -4.23 -3.88 5.53
C TYR A 154 -5.37 -2.85 5.65
N PRO A 155 -6.48 -3.01 4.89
CA PRO A 155 -7.68 -2.19 5.04
C PRO A 155 -8.54 -2.64 6.24
N SER A 156 -7.96 -2.64 7.45
CA SER A 156 -8.58 -3.20 8.66
C SER A 156 -9.67 -2.33 9.29
N TYR A 157 -9.79 -1.07 8.88
CA TYR A 157 -10.76 -0.09 9.39
C TYR A 157 -11.49 0.65 8.25
N PRO A 158 -12.18 -0.05 7.34
CA PRO A 158 -12.86 0.60 6.23
C PRO A 158 -14.08 1.38 6.75
N GLU A 159 -14.04 2.70 6.63
CA GLU A 159 -15.14 3.59 7.04
C GLU A 159 -16.33 3.56 6.08
N SER A 160 -16.09 3.12 4.85
CA SER A 160 -17.11 2.97 3.80
C SER A 160 -18.36 2.23 4.32
N ASN A 161 -19.53 2.84 4.07
CA ASN A 161 -20.85 2.34 4.48
C ASN A 161 -21.02 2.10 5.99
N GLY A 162 -20.19 2.74 6.83
CA GLY A 162 -20.25 2.60 8.28
C GLY A 162 -19.83 1.22 8.79
N THR A 163 -19.07 0.46 7.98
CA THR A 163 -18.52 -0.84 8.35
C THR A 163 -17.72 -0.75 9.66
N TRP A 164 -16.82 0.21 9.72
CA TRP A 164 -16.02 0.53 10.90
C TRP A 164 -16.27 1.98 11.33
N ARG A 165 -16.14 2.23 12.63
CA ARG A 165 -16.15 3.56 13.24
C ARG A 165 -15.12 3.62 14.35
N PHE A 166 -14.42 4.74 14.45
CA PHE A 166 -13.52 4.99 15.57
C PHE A 166 -14.28 4.90 16.90
N PRO A 167 -13.72 4.24 17.95
CA PRO A 167 -12.38 3.62 18.05
C PRO A 167 -12.39 2.08 17.93
N GLY A 168 -13.19 1.49 17.04
CA GLY A 168 -13.29 0.03 16.91
C GLY A 168 -11.94 -0.66 16.60
N ILE A 169 -11.78 -1.91 17.00
CA ILE A 169 -10.55 -2.71 16.79
C ILE A 169 -10.23 -3.05 15.32
N GLY A 170 -11.22 -2.99 14.43
CA GLY A 170 -11.06 -3.45 13.04
C GLY A 170 -11.17 -4.97 12.87
N GLU A 171 -10.81 -5.48 11.69
CA GLU A 171 -10.75 -6.93 11.41
C GLU A 171 -9.54 -7.32 10.55
N PHE A 172 -9.08 -8.56 10.71
CA PHE A 172 -8.06 -9.17 9.86
C PHE A 172 -8.56 -9.31 8.41
N GLN A 173 -7.75 -8.88 7.45
CA GLN A 173 -8.10 -8.77 6.02
C GLN A 173 -7.45 -9.85 5.14
N CYS A 174 -7.31 -11.07 5.64
CA CYS A 174 -6.54 -12.16 5.00
C CYS A 174 -7.38 -13.35 4.52
N TYR A 175 -8.66 -13.14 4.22
CA TYR A 175 -9.59 -14.23 3.90
C TYR A 175 -9.78 -14.48 2.40
N ASP A 176 -9.07 -13.76 1.53
CA ASP A 176 -8.98 -14.09 0.12
C ASP A 176 -8.28 -15.44 -0.08
N LYS A 177 -8.59 -16.15 -1.17
CA LYS A 177 -8.08 -17.52 -1.37
C LYS A 177 -6.55 -17.60 -1.40
N TYR A 178 -5.85 -16.54 -1.81
CA TYR A 178 -4.39 -16.53 -1.94
C TYR A 178 -3.72 -16.39 -0.57
N MET A 179 -4.19 -15.45 0.24
CA MET A 179 -3.76 -15.30 1.63
C MET A 179 -4.08 -16.55 2.46
N ARG A 180 -5.27 -17.14 2.27
CA ARG A 180 -5.63 -18.41 2.94
C ARG A 180 -4.72 -19.56 2.53
N ALA A 181 -4.36 -19.66 1.25
CA ALA A 181 -3.41 -20.66 0.78
C ALA A 181 -2.00 -20.43 1.38
N SER A 182 -1.56 -19.17 1.50
CA SER A 182 -0.30 -18.83 2.16
C SER A 182 -0.29 -19.19 3.64
N LEU A 183 -1.37 -18.90 4.38
CA LEU A 183 -1.51 -19.28 5.78
C LEU A 183 -1.47 -20.79 5.96
N ALA A 184 -2.19 -21.53 5.12
CA ALA A 184 -2.19 -22.99 5.14
C ALA A 184 -0.80 -23.58 4.87
N ALA A 185 -0.06 -23.02 3.92
CA ALA A 185 1.32 -23.42 3.64
C ALA A 185 2.27 -23.13 4.82
N ALA A 186 2.14 -21.96 5.46
CA ALA A 186 2.94 -21.58 6.62
C ALA A 186 2.68 -22.52 7.82
N ALA A 187 1.42 -22.87 8.06
CA ALA A 187 1.02 -23.79 9.13
C ALA A 187 1.55 -25.21 8.89
N LYS A 188 1.47 -25.68 7.64
CA LYS A 188 2.01 -26.99 7.23
C LYS A 188 3.53 -27.06 7.38
N ALA A 189 4.25 -25.97 7.09
CA ALA A 189 5.71 -25.93 7.20
C ALA A 189 6.23 -26.16 8.63
N ILE A 190 5.41 -25.90 9.65
CA ILE A 190 5.74 -26.14 11.06
C ILE A 190 5.03 -27.37 11.65
N GLY A 191 4.39 -28.20 10.81
CA GLY A 191 3.68 -29.41 11.24
C GLY A 191 2.40 -29.13 12.04
N LYS A 192 1.79 -27.95 11.88
CA LYS A 192 0.57 -27.51 12.59
C LYS A 192 -0.56 -27.24 11.60
N ASP A 193 -0.88 -28.20 10.73
CA ASP A 193 -1.85 -28.06 9.62
C ASP A 193 -3.17 -27.40 10.03
N ASP A 194 -3.67 -27.70 11.24
CA ASP A 194 -4.93 -27.15 11.76
C ASP A 194 -4.90 -25.63 11.98
N TRP A 195 -3.73 -25.03 12.19
CA TRP A 195 -3.56 -23.58 12.31
C TRP A 195 -3.78 -22.87 10.97
N GLY A 196 -3.68 -23.60 9.86
CA GLY A 196 -3.86 -23.10 8.50
C GLY A 196 -5.32 -22.92 8.06
N ARG A 197 -6.29 -23.36 8.87
CA ARG A 197 -7.71 -23.44 8.47
C ARG A 197 -8.38 -22.06 8.34
N GLY A 198 -7.84 -21.04 9.00
CA GLY A 198 -8.31 -19.65 8.93
C GLY A 198 -7.66 -18.78 10.00
N GLY A 199 -8.00 -17.48 9.99
CA GLY A 199 -7.60 -16.56 11.06
C GLY A 199 -8.33 -16.80 12.39
N PRO A 200 -7.96 -16.09 13.46
CA PRO A 200 -8.46 -16.34 14.80
C PRO A 200 -9.99 -16.25 14.87
N HIS A 201 -10.61 -17.28 15.45
CA HIS A 201 -12.06 -17.43 15.46
C HIS A 201 -12.75 -16.49 16.48
N ASP A 202 -11.98 -15.97 17.42
CA ASP A 202 -12.38 -15.17 18.58
C ASP A 202 -11.86 -13.71 18.51
N ALA A 203 -11.42 -13.27 17.33
CA ALA A 203 -10.97 -11.89 17.06
C ALA A 203 -12.05 -10.81 17.16
N GLY A 204 -13.32 -11.20 17.29
CA GLY A 204 -14.42 -10.24 17.29
C GLY A 204 -14.72 -9.65 15.91
N GLN A 205 -15.22 -8.41 15.90
CA GLN A 205 -15.69 -7.66 14.73
C GLN A 205 -15.24 -6.20 14.80
N TYR A 206 -15.32 -5.49 13.66
CA TYR A 206 -14.81 -4.12 13.46
C TYR A 206 -15.01 -3.14 14.62
N ASN A 207 -16.23 -3.06 15.18
CA ASN A 207 -16.63 -2.00 16.13
C ASN A 207 -16.60 -2.43 17.60
N GLN A 208 -15.97 -3.57 17.92
CA GLN A 208 -15.77 -4.00 19.30
C GLN A 208 -14.56 -3.31 19.92
N PHE A 209 -14.51 -3.34 21.26
CA PHE A 209 -13.30 -3.02 22.01
C PHE A 209 -12.50 -4.30 22.31
N PRO A 210 -11.16 -4.22 22.51
CA PRO A 210 -10.32 -5.39 22.73
C PRO A 210 -10.83 -6.32 23.85
N GLU A 211 -11.26 -5.74 24.97
CA GLU A 211 -11.76 -6.46 26.15
C GLU A 211 -13.05 -7.26 25.90
N ASN A 212 -13.76 -6.99 24.80
CA ASN A 212 -14.97 -7.70 24.39
C ASN A 212 -14.69 -8.86 23.43
N THR A 213 -13.42 -9.22 23.23
CA THR A 213 -13.00 -10.30 22.33
C THR A 213 -12.21 -11.37 23.08
N GLY A 214 -12.29 -12.62 22.62
CA GLY A 214 -11.44 -13.69 23.16
C GLY A 214 -9.99 -13.54 22.71
N PHE A 215 -9.77 -12.98 21.51
CA PHE A 215 -8.43 -12.84 20.96
C PHE A 215 -7.65 -11.70 21.58
N PHE A 216 -8.17 -10.47 21.64
CA PHE A 216 -7.42 -9.24 21.99
C PHE A 216 -7.50 -8.82 23.47
N GLY A 217 -8.27 -9.53 24.29
CA GLY A 217 -8.34 -9.25 25.73
C GLY A 217 -6.98 -9.36 26.43
N ARG A 218 -6.90 -8.87 27.67
CA ARG A 218 -5.65 -8.85 28.47
C ARG A 218 -4.93 -10.21 28.51
N ASP A 219 -5.70 -11.28 28.70
CA ASP A 219 -5.22 -12.67 28.73
C ASP A 219 -5.75 -13.45 27.50
N GLY A 220 -5.93 -12.74 26.38
CA GLY A 220 -6.53 -13.27 25.16
C GLY A 220 -5.64 -14.26 24.41
N THR A 221 -6.24 -14.96 23.45
CA THR A 221 -5.55 -15.99 22.67
C THR A 221 -4.45 -15.45 21.76
N TRP A 222 -4.36 -14.12 21.58
CA TRP A 222 -3.26 -13.45 20.88
C TRP A 222 -1.87 -13.84 21.41
N ASN A 223 -1.76 -14.08 22.73
CA ASN A 223 -0.49 -14.43 23.37
C ASN A 223 -0.23 -15.95 23.45
N GLY A 224 -1.13 -16.78 22.91
CA GLY A 224 -0.93 -18.22 22.79
C GLY A 224 -0.07 -18.59 21.58
N GLU A 225 0.37 -19.85 21.48
CA GLU A 225 1.22 -20.32 20.38
C GLU A 225 0.61 -20.05 18.99
N TYR A 226 -0.68 -20.34 18.83
CA TYR A 226 -1.39 -20.06 17.58
C TYR A 226 -1.49 -18.55 17.29
N GLY A 227 -1.80 -17.74 18.31
CA GLY A 227 -1.92 -16.29 18.17
C GLY A 227 -0.61 -15.65 17.72
N GLN A 228 0.50 -16.03 18.36
CA GLN A 228 1.84 -15.59 17.98
C GLN A 228 2.22 -16.04 16.56
N PHE A 229 1.92 -17.30 16.20
CA PHE A 229 2.12 -17.80 14.84
C PHE A 229 1.34 -16.97 13.80
N PHE A 230 0.04 -16.76 14.03
CA PHE A 230 -0.83 -16.06 13.10
C PHE A 230 -0.42 -14.59 12.95
N LEU A 231 -0.19 -13.89 14.06
CA LEU A 231 0.22 -12.49 14.05
C LEU A 231 1.57 -12.30 13.36
N LYS A 232 2.54 -13.18 13.64
CA LYS A 232 3.84 -13.19 12.96
C LYS A 232 3.67 -13.35 11.46
N TRP A 233 2.94 -14.38 11.02
CA TRP A 233 2.65 -14.60 9.60
C TRP A 233 1.99 -13.38 8.96
N TYR A 234 0.96 -12.81 9.60
CA TYR A 234 0.21 -11.68 9.08
C TYR A 234 1.08 -10.43 8.95
N SER A 235 1.92 -10.12 9.94
CA SER A 235 2.85 -8.98 9.86
C SER A 235 3.99 -9.22 8.88
N GLU A 236 4.57 -10.43 8.82
CA GLU A 236 5.66 -10.76 7.90
C GLU A 236 5.19 -10.69 6.44
N LYS A 237 3.93 -11.08 6.15
CA LYS A 237 3.37 -10.92 4.81
C LYS A 237 3.31 -9.46 4.35
N LEU A 238 3.05 -8.54 5.27
CA LEU A 238 3.06 -7.11 4.98
C LEU A 238 4.48 -6.57 4.78
N LEU A 239 5.45 -7.03 5.58
CA LEU A 239 6.87 -6.69 5.38
C LEU A 239 7.40 -7.22 4.03
N ASP A 240 7.14 -8.49 3.72
CA ASP A 240 7.50 -9.11 2.44
C ASP A 240 6.95 -8.31 1.24
N HIS A 241 5.73 -7.79 1.35
CA HIS A 241 5.08 -6.98 0.33
C HIS A 241 5.81 -5.65 0.11
N GLY A 242 6.07 -4.93 1.21
CA GLY A 242 6.80 -3.67 1.17
C GLY A 242 8.22 -3.83 0.59
N GLU A 243 8.94 -4.87 1.00
CA GLU A 243 10.29 -5.16 0.51
C GLU A 243 10.31 -5.41 -1.01
N LYS A 244 9.36 -6.18 -1.56
CA LYS A 244 9.29 -6.46 -3.01
C LYS A 244 9.03 -5.20 -3.82
N ILE A 245 8.09 -4.36 -3.37
CA ILE A 245 7.75 -3.12 -4.06
C ILE A 245 8.92 -2.14 -3.99
N LEU A 246 9.55 -1.98 -2.82
CA LEU A 246 10.71 -1.11 -2.65
C LEU A 246 11.91 -1.57 -3.48
N ALA A 247 12.20 -2.87 -3.51
CA ALA A 247 13.27 -3.41 -4.35
C ALA A 247 13.07 -3.03 -5.82
N THR A 248 11.83 -3.10 -6.31
CA THR A 248 11.47 -2.70 -7.67
C THR A 248 11.59 -1.18 -7.87
N ALA A 249 11.20 -0.38 -6.88
CA ALA A 249 11.33 1.08 -6.95
C ALA A 249 12.80 1.52 -6.97
N GLU A 250 13.66 0.87 -6.18
CA GLU A 250 15.10 1.12 -6.17
C GLU A 250 15.72 0.92 -7.56
N GLU A 251 15.31 -0.10 -8.31
CA GLU A 251 15.83 -0.33 -9.67
C GLU A 251 15.65 0.87 -10.61
N TYR A 252 14.62 1.70 -10.39
CA TYR A 252 14.30 2.84 -11.25
C TYR A 252 14.71 4.20 -10.66
N PHE A 253 14.77 4.32 -9.34
CA PHE A 253 14.93 5.63 -8.66
C PHE A 253 16.18 5.76 -7.78
N LYS A 254 16.98 4.70 -7.61
CA LYS A 254 18.20 4.72 -6.76
C LYS A 254 19.28 5.70 -7.23
N GLU A 255 19.26 6.11 -8.50
CA GLU A 255 20.23 7.06 -9.07
C GLU A 255 19.85 8.54 -8.85
N LEU A 256 18.82 8.85 -8.04
CA LEU A 256 18.34 10.22 -7.84
C LEU A 256 19.16 11.10 -6.86
N GLU A 257 20.28 10.60 -6.31
CA GLU A 257 21.54 11.32 -5.97
C GLU A 257 22.31 10.65 -4.80
N PRO A 258 23.65 10.82 -4.70
CA PRO A 258 24.53 10.05 -3.81
C PRO A 258 24.43 10.28 -2.29
N ASN A 259 23.61 11.21 -1.80
CA ASN A 259 23.65 11.63 -0.39
C ASN A 259 22.47 11.18 0.48
N TYR A 260 21.69 10.18 0.04
CA TYR A 260 20.51 9.77 0.79
C TYR A 260 20.80 8.86 2.00
N LEU A 261 21.95 8.18 2.05
CA LEU A 261 22.25 7.17 3.09
C LEU A 261 22.28 7.73 4.53
N GLU A 262 22.61 9.02 4.73
CA GLU A 262 22.60 9.62 6.07
C GLU A 262 21.18 9.92 6.58
N LYS A 263 20.21 10.25 5.70
CA LYS A 263 18.82 10.49 6.11
C LYS A 263 18.00 9.21 6.29
N TRP A 264 18.39 8.13 5.61
CA TRP A 264 17.71 6.84 5.70
C TRP A 264 17.78 6.21 7.11
N GLN A 265 18.83 6.44 7.89
CA GLN A 265 18.93 5.85 9.24
C GLN A 265 18.09 6.57 10.31
N GLU A 266 17.82 7.86 10.15
CA GLU A 266 16.98 8.62 11.09
C GLU A 266 15.48 8.34 10.92
N PHE A 267 15.02 8.01 9.70
CA PHE A 267 13.59 7.86 9.41
C PHE A 267 13.00 6.51 9.84
N ILE A 268 13.81 5.44 9.92
CA ILE A 268 13.31 4.10 10.28
C ILE A 268 13.21 3.84 11.78
N GLY A 269 13.73 4.69 12.67
CA GLY A 269 13.56 4.52 14.12
C GLY A 269 14.00 3.16 14.70
N ILE A 270 14.72 2.33 13.94
CA ILE A 270 15.34 1.10 14.44
C ILE A 270 16.74 1.49 14.91
N THR A 271 16.80 2.04 16.12
CA THR A 271 18.05 1.99 16.87
C THR A 271 18.34 0.51 17.11
N LYS A 272 19.39 -0.02 16.47
CA LYS A 272 20.07 -1.20 17.04
C LYS A 272 20.68 -0.73 18.35
N GLN A 273 19.90 -0.79 19.44
CA GLN A 273 20.50 -0.83 20.77
C GLN A 273 21.23 -2.17 20.87
N ASP A 274 22.56 -2.08 20.86
CA ASP A 274 23.45 -3.16 21.21
C ASP A 274 23.20 -3.54 22.70
N PRO A 275 22.76 -4.76 23.03
CA PRO A 275 22.38 -5.12 24.40
C PRO A 275 23.57 -5.29 25.36
N MET A 276 24.81 -4.97 24.99
CA MET A 276 25.99 -5.28 25.81
C MET A 276 26.88 -4.08 26.14
N GLN A 277 26.32 -2.95 26.53
CA GLN A 277 27.01 -2.00 27.41
C GLN A 277 26.03 -1.32 28.38
N GLN A 278 25.67 -2.02 29.46
CA GLN A 278 25.42 -1.37 30.74
C GLN A 278 26.20 -2.13 31.81
N ASN A 279 27.00 -1.36 32.54
CA ASN A 279 27.82 -1.76 33.69
C ASN A 279 27.03 -2.47 34.78
#